data_AF-A0A929IZC0-F1
#
_entry.id   AF-A0A929IZC0-F1
#
_cell.length_a   1.000
_cell.length_b   1.000
_cell.length_c   1.000
_cell.angle_alpha   90.00
_cell.angle_beta   90.00
_cell.angle_gamma   90.00
#
_symmetry.space_group_name_H-M   'P 1'
#
loop_
_entity.id
_entity.type
_entity.pdbx_description
1 polymer ?
#
loop_
_entity_poly.entity_id
_entity_poly.type
_entity_poly.pdbx_seq_one_letter_code
_entity_poly.pdbx_strand_id
1 'polypeptide(L)'
;MYYIINTTMLFYALNANRKKSRLSEIDNALISSKLGILFALRTNGYINFKGEQIDIAESQLVILKDIFIQHFNVDMETEISMLAVKQEQTTVNNQNISQEKKGFFNKIRGFLKPRTKVQGELA
;
A
#
# COMPACT_ATOMS: atom_id res chain seq x y z
N MET A 1 14.51 4.14 -9.28
CA MET A 1 14.18 2.70 -9.23
C MET A 1 13.11 2.49 -8.16
N TYR A 2 12.18 1.55 -8.37
CA TYR A 2 11.12 1.22 -7.42
C TYR A 2 11.31 -0.19 -6.87
N TYR A 3 10.87 -0.38 -5.63
CA TYR A 3 10.91 -1.65 -4.92
C TYR A 3 9.52 -2.01 -4.42
N ILE A 4 9.18 -3.28 -4.50
CA ILE A 4 8.01 -3.85 -3.81
C ILE A 4 8.49 -4.45 -2.50
N ILE A 5 7.78 -4.15 -1.41
CA ILE A 5 7.98 -4.81 -0.12
C ILE A 5 6.67 -5.42 0.38
N ASN A 6 6.69 -6.68 0.79
CA ASN A 6 5.59 -7.30 1.53
C ASN A 6 5.57 -6.79 2.98
N THR A 7 4.48 -6.14 3.37
CA THR A 7 4.36 -5.48 4.69
C THR A 7 4.29 -6.47 5.83
N THR A 8 3.66 -7.63 5.63
CA THR A 8 3.54 -8.67 6.66
C THR A 8 4.90 -9.25 7.00
N MET A 9 5.72 -9.55 5.98
CA MET A 9 7.09 -10.02 6.16
C MET A 9 7.98 -8.95 6.78
N LEU A 10 7.79 -7.68 6.42
CA LEU A 10 8.50 -6.56 7.03
C LEU A 10 8.22 -6.46 8.53
N PHE A 11 6.95 -6.57 8.94
CA PHE A 11 6.57 -6.50 10.36
C PHE A 11 7.05 -7.73 11.15
N TYR A 12 7.00 -8.90 10.53
CA TYR A 12 7.57 -10.11 11.11
C TYR A 12 9.08 -9.97 11.34
N ALA A 13 9.82 -9.46 10.34
CA ALA A 13 11.26 -9.20 10.46
C ALA A 13 11.57 -8.17 11.55
N LEU A 14 10.77 -7.11 11.66
CA LEU A 14 10.88 -6.15 12.76
C LEU A 14 10.74 -6.83 14.12
N ASN A 15 9.64 -7.54 14.36
CA ASN A 15 9.38 -8.18 15.65
C ASN A 15 10.40 -9.27 15.97
N ALA A 16 10.88 -10.03 14.97
CA ALA A 16 11.96 -10.99 15.14
C ALA A 16 13.24 -10.31 15.64
N ASN A 17 13.61 -9.15 15.09
CA ASN A 17 14.79 -8.41 15.53
C ASN A 17 14.58 -7.72 16.89
N ARG A 18 13.38 -7.19 17.17
CA ARG A 18 13.02 -6.69 18.51
C ARG A 18 13.21 -7.77 19.58
N LYS A 19 12.75 -8.99 19.29
CA LYS A 19 12.89 -10.14 20.19
C LYS A 19 14.35 -10.52 20.44
N LYS A 20 15.21 -10.52 19.41
CA LYS A 20 16.66 -10.72 19.56
C LYS A 20 17.27 -9.68 20.51
N SER A 21 16.79 -8.44 20.44
CA SER A 21 17.19 -7.32 21.31
C SER A 21 16.44 -7.26 22.64
N ARG A 22 15.70 -8.31 23.03
CA ARG A 22 14.91 -8.39 24.27
C ARG A 22 13.83 -7.30 24.42
N LEU A 23 13.35 -6.75 23.30
CA LEU A 23 12.24 -5.83 23.25
C LEU A 23 10.93 -6.58 23.03
N SER A 24 9.84 -6.10 23.62
CA SER A 24 8.50 -6.65 23.40
C SER A 24 8.06 -6.50 21.94
N GLU A 25 7.32 -7.49 21.45
CA GLU A 25 6.67 -7.43 20.13
C GLU A 25 5.63 -6.29 20.10
N ILE A 26 5.42 -5.74 18.91
CA ILE A 26 4.42 -4.71 18.65
C ILE A 26 3.37 -5.32 17.72
N ASP A 27 2.09 -5.07 18.01
CA ASP A 27 1.00 -5.47 17.13
C ASP A 27 1.15 -4.88 15.72
N ASN A 28 0.85 -5.68 14.70
CA ASN A 28 1.03 -5.29 13.30
C ASN A 28 0.20 -4.07 12.91
N ALA A 29 -1.01 -3.89 13.45
CA ALA A 29 -1.82 -2.72 13.16
C ALA A 29 -1.21 -1.45 13.78
N LEU A 30 -0.58 -1.57 14.96
CA LEU A 30 0.17 -0.47 15.58
C LEU A 30 1.44 -0.13 14.80
N ILE A 31 2.20 -1.14 14.35
CA ILE A 31 3.39 -0.93 13.49
C ILE A 31 2.95 -0.18 12.23
N SER A 32 1.93 -0.69 11.53
CA SER A 32 1.40 -0.11 10.30
C SER A 32 0.97 1.35 10.47
N SER A 33 0.19 1.64 11.51
CA SER A 33 -0.27 3.01 11.79
C SER A 33 0.90 3.94 12.11
N LYS A 34 1.82 3.53 12.98
CA LYS A 34 2.98 4.34 13.36
C LYS A 34 3.90 4.58 12.17
N LEU A 35 4.16 3.55 11.37
CA LEU A 35 5.02 3.62 10.19
C LEU A 35 4.42 4.55 9.13
N GLY A 36 3.11 4.44 8.85
CA GLY A 36 2.43 5.34 7.90
C GLY A 36 2.51 6.82 8.30
N ILE A 37 2.32 7.13 9.59
CA ILE A 37 2.43 8.51 10.09
C ILE A 37 3.87 9.02 9.95
N LEU A 38 4.86 8.27 10.45
CA LEU A 38 6.26 8.69 10.43
C LEU A 38 6.78 8.85 9.00
N PHE A 39 6.39 7.92 8.12
CA PHE A 39 6.78 7.96 6.72
C PHE A 39 6.18 9.16 5.98
N ALA A 40 4.90 9.47 6.22
CA ALA A 40 4.26 10.65 5.65
C ALA A 40 4.92 11.96 6.10
N LEU A 41 5.27 12.07 7.38
CA LEU A 41 5.98 13.23 7.93
C LEU A 41 7.37 13.42 7.32
N ARG A 42 8.07 12.33 6.99
CA ARG A 42 9.44 12.38 6.44
C ARG A 42 9.49 12.58 4.93
N THR A 43 8.49 12.09 4.20
CA THR A 43 8.51 12.08 2.74
C THR A 43 7.57 13.10 2.09
N ASN A 44 6.68 13.72 2.87
CA ASN A 44 5.51 14.45 2.36
C ASN A 44 4.63 13.60 1.42
N GLY A 45 4.72 12.26 1.50
CA GLY A 45 4.01 11.30 0.66
C GLY A 45 3.28 10.25 1.49
N TYR A 46 2.09 9.86 1.03
CA TYR A 46 1.29 8.85 1.71
C TYR A 46 1.58 7.44 1.16
N ILE A 47 1.85 6.50 2.08
CA ILE A 47 1.92 5.07 1.77
C ILE A 47 1.05 4.30 2.77
N ASN A 48 0.21 3.41 2.25
CA ASN A 48 -0.64 2.58 3.07
C ASN A 48 0.07 1.28 3.49
N PHE A 49 0.68 1.30 4.67
CA PHE A 49 1.31 0.11 5.26
C PHE A 49 0.31 -0.93 5.79
N LYS A 50 -1.01 -0.73 5.64
CA LYS A 50 -2.03 -1.75 6.00
C LYS A 50 -2.30 -2.73 4.85
N GLY A 51 -1.90 -2.39 3.62
CA GLY A 51 -1.99 -3.31 2.48
C GLY A 51 -0.95 -4.42 2.57
N GLU A 52 -1.08 -5.46 1.75
CA GLU A 52 -0.15 -6.60 1.73
C GLU A 52 1.25 -6.23 1.21
N GLN A 53 1.30 -5.25 0.31
CA GLN A 53 2.53 -4.80 -0.35
C GLN A 53 2.54 -3.28 -0.47
N ILE A 54 3.75 -2.72 -0.53
CA ILE A 54 3.98 -1.30 -0.81
C ILE A 54 4.99 -1.15 -1.94
N ASP A 55 4.76 -0.15 -2.77
CA ASP A 55 5.72 0.32 -3.76
C ASP A 55 6.45 1.54 -3.22
N ILE A 56 7.77 1.48 -3.17
CA ILE A 56 8.61 2.57 -2.68
C ILE A 56 9.75 2.89 -3.62
N ALA A 57 10.04 4.17 -3.78
CA ALA A 57 11.23 4.62 -4.48
C ALA A 57 12.50 4.31 -3.67
N GLU A 58 13.65 4.29 -4.34
CA GLU A 58 14.95 4.08 -3.67
C GLU A 58 15.25 5.11 -2.57
N SER A 59 14.93 6.40 -2.78
CA SER A 59 15.09 7.43 -1.74
C SER A 59 14.18 7.20 -0.54
N GLN A 60 12.98 6.67 -0.79
CA GLN A 60 12.00 6.30 0.23
C GLN A 60 12.42 5.06 1.02
N LEU A 61 13.15 4.13 0.40
CA LEU A 61 13.74 2.96 1.07
C LEU A 61 14.75 3.38 2.15
N VAL A 62 15.57 4.41 1.88
CA VAL A 62 16.51 4.97 2.86
C VAL A 62 15.75 5.55 4.07
N ILE A 63 14.70 6.33 3.81
CA ILE A 63 13.86 6.92 4.87
C ILE A 63 13.17 5.82 5.69
N LEU A 64 12.74 4.74 5.05
CA LEU A 64 12.15 3.59 5.73
C LEU A 64 13.14 2.96 6.72
N LYS A 65 14.40 2.73 6.30
CA LYS A 65 15.47 2.21 7.16
C LYS A 65 15.71 3.12 8.37
N ASP A 66 15.82 4.43 8.15
CA ASP A 66 16.02 5.41 9.22
C ASP A 66 14.90 5.41 10.25
N ILE A 67 13.64 5.25 9.80
CA ILE A 67 12.49 5.17 10.70
C ILE A 67 12.59 3.96 11.64
N PHE A 68 13.00 2.79 11.14
CA PHE A 68 13.14 1.61 11.98
C PHE A 68 14.21 1.79 13.07
N ILE A 69 15.35 2.38 12.71
CA ILE A 69 16.43 2.65 13.67
C ILE A 69 15.95 3.65 14.73
N GLN A 70 15.40 4.79 14.31
CA GLN A 70 15.09 5.92 15.21
C GLN A 70 13.83 5.71 16.06
N HIS A 71 12.83 5.01 15.53
CA HIS A 71 11.51 4.94 16.16
C HIS A 71 11.09 3.54 16.59
N PHE A 72 11.77 2.50 16.10
CA PHE A 72 11.51 1.12 16.50
C PHE A 72 12.71 0.46 17.20
N ASN A 73 13.86 1.16 17.27
CA ASN A 73 15.09 0.72 17.93
C ASN A 73 15.64 -0.57 17.33
N VAL A 74 15.51 -0.73 16.01
CA VAL A 74 16.00 -1.90 15.28
C VAL A 74 16.69 -1.46 14.00
N ASP A 75 17.92 -1.92 13.83
CA ASP A 75 18.58 -1.91 12.52
C ASP A 75 18.08 -3.10 11.70
N MET A 76 17.48 -2.79 10.54
CA MET A 76 16.90 -3.77 9.62
C MET A 76 17.46 -3.63 8.21
N GLU A 77 18.67 -3.06 8.06
CA GLU A 77 19.23 -2.80 6.74
C GLU A 77 19.29 -4.06 5.85
N THR A 78 19.73 -5.18 6.44
CA THR A 78 19.88 -6.45 5.71
C THR A 78 18.52 -7.02 5.36
N GLU A 79 17.59 -7.08 6.31
CA GLU A 79 16.24 -7.62 6.13
C GLU A 79 15.45 -6.82 5.09
N ILE A 80 15.50 -5.49 5.15
CA ILE A 80 14.83 -4.63 4.17
C ILE A 80 15.40 -4.87 2.77
N SER A 81 16.73 -5.04 2.65
CA SER A 81 17.36 -5.31 1.35
C SER A 81 16.98 -6.68 0.79
N MET A 82 16.75 -7.67 1.65
CA MET A 82 16.27 -9.01 1.25
C MET A 82 14.78 -9.03 0.90
N LEU A 83 13.97 -8.21 1.57
CA LEU A 83 12.52 -8.13 1.35
C LEU A 83 12.14 -7.21 0.19
N ALA A 84 13.02 -6.29 -0.20
CA ALA A 84 12.79 -5.34 -1.28
C ALA A 84 13.08 -5.96 -2.66
N VAL A 85 12.02 -6.27 -3.40
CA VAL A 85 12.13 -6.78 -4.77
C VAL A 85 12.18 -5.61 -5.72
N LYS A 86 13.28 -5.49 -6.50
CA LYS A 86 13.42 -4.47 -7.53
C LYS A 86 12.37 -4.68 -8.62
N GLN A 87 11.60 -3.64 -8.94
CA GLN A 87 10.81 -3.62 -10.17
C GLN A 87 11.73 -3.18 -11.31
N GLU A 88 12.08 -4.11 -12.19
CA GLU A 88 12.60 -3.76 -13.50
C GLU A 88 11.43 -3.23 -14.35
N GLN A 89 11.57 -2.03 -14.90
CA GLN A 89 10.62 -1.51 -15.89
C GLN A 89 10.71 -2.40 -17.14
N THR A 90 9.89 -3.45 -17.18
CA THR A 90 9.56 -4.08 -18.45
C THR A 90 8.67 -3.08 -19.18
N THR A 91 9.23 -2.37 -20.14
CA THR A 91 8.49 -1.68 -21.19
C THR A 91 7.71 -2.74 -21.95
N VAL A 92 6.49 -3.04 -21.49
CA VAL A 92 5.51 -3.79 -22.28
C VAL A 92 5.08 -2.84 -23.40
N ASN A 93 5.75 -2.95 -24.54
CA ASN A 93 5.24 -2.40 -25.79
C ASN A 93 3.87 -3.04 -26.04
N ASN A 94 2.80 -2.27 -25.79
CA ASN A 94 1.44 -2.60 -26.17
C ASN A 94 1.36 -2.73 -27.70
N GLN A 95 1.55 -3.94 -28.21
CA GLN A 95 1.03 -4.32 -29.51
C GLN A 95 -0.31 -5.03 -29.29
N ASN A 96 -1.36 -4.34 -29.76
CA ASN A 96 -2.72 -4.80 -30.00
C ASN A 96 -2.92 -6.32 -29.99
N ILE A 97 -3.60 -6.83 -28.97
CA ILE A 97 -4.42 -8.03 -29.10
C ILE A 97 -5.82 -7.67 -28.59
N SER A 98 -6.63 -7.18 -29.51
CA SER A 98 -8.08 -7.27 -29.41
C SER A 98 -8.43 -8.75 -29.54
N GLN A 99 -8.88 -9.38 -28.46
CA GLN A 99 -9.71 -10.57 -28.54
C GLN A 99 -10.55 -10.71 -27.27
N GLU A 100 -11.84 -10.50 -27.49
CA GLU A 100 -13.00 -10.80 -26.67
C GLU A 100 -12.81 -11.88 -25.59
N LYS A 101 -13.11 -11.54 -24.34
CA LYS A 101 -13.78 -12.49 -23.43
C LYS A 101 -14.96 -11.83 -22.73
N LYS A 102 -16.13 -12.41 -23.06
CA LYS A 102 -17.48 -12.21 -22.55
C LYS A 102 -17.61 -12.45 -21.04
N GLY A 103 -18.52 -11.69 -20.43
CA GLY A 103 -19.12 -11.93 -19.10
C GLY A 103 -18.12 -11.64 -17.99
N PHE A 104 -18.38 -10.83 -16.98
CA PHE A 104 -19.54 -10.67 -16.14
C PHE A 104 -19.57 -9.20 -15.68
N PHE A 105 -20.57 -8.75 -14.91
CA PHE A 105 -20.75 -7.37 -14.41
C PHE A 105 -21.52 -6.41 -15.34
N ASN A 106 -22.76 -6.76 -15.64
CA ASN A 106 -23.81 -5.76 -15.84
C ASN A 106 -25.07 -6.21 -15.12
N LYS A 107 -25.22 -5.87 -13.83
CA LYS A 107 -26.49 -6.05 -13.11
C LYS A 107 -26.61 -5.29 -11.78
N ILE A 108 -26.31 -3.99 -11.75
CA ILE A 108 -26.92 -3.07 -10.76
C ILE A 108 -27.19 -1.71 -11.43
N ARG A 109 -28.30 -1.63 -12.17
CA ARG A 109 -28.97 -0.37 -12.51
C ARG A 109 -30.47 -0.60 -12.43
N GLY A 110 -31.07 -0.19 -11.33
CA GLY A 110 -32.51 -0.24 -11.14
C GLY A 110 -32.90 0.41 -9.81
N PHE A 111 -33.89 1.29 -9.88
CA PHE A 111 -34.61 1.94 -8.77
C PHE A 111 -34.09 3.30 -8.27
N LEU A 112 -34.14 4.30 -9.17
CA LEU A 112 -34.61 5.63 -8.78
C LEU A 112 -35.67 6.09 -9.80
N LYS A 113 -36.95 6.01 -9.38
CA LYS A 113 -38.11 6.58 -10.09
C LYS A 113 -37.99 8.11 -10.10
N PRO A 114 -38.05 8.80 -11.24
CA PRO A 114 -38.31 10.24 -11.24
C PRO A 114 -39.80 10.50 -10.96
N ARG A 115 -40.03 11.38 -9.99
CA ARG A 115 -41.34 11.87 -9.53
C ARG A 115 -41.98 12.70 -10.66
N THR A 116 -43.20 12.34 -11.05
CA THR A 116 -44.02 12.99 -12.07
C THR A 116 -44.27 14.45 -11.70
N LYS A 117 -43.94 15.38 -12.61
CA LYS A 117 -44.33 16.79 -12.53
C LYS A 117 -45.86 16.88 -12.66
N VAL A 118 -46.50 17.49 -11.67
CA VAL A 118 -47.89 17.96 -11.76
C VAL A 118 -47.86 19.23 -12.60
N GLN A 119 -48.39 19.15 -13.82
CA GLN A 119 -48.68 20.31 -14.66
C GLN A 119 -50.17 20.55 -14.53
N GLY A 120 -50.51 21.63 -13.81
CA GLY A 120 -51.88 22.09 -13.61
C GLY A 120 -51.88 23.61 -13.75
N GLU A 121 -51.86 24.06 -15.00
CA GLU A 121 -52.30 25.40 -15.40
C GLU A 121 -53.30 25.15 -16.53
N LEU A 122 -54.56 25.52 -16.29
CA LEU A 122 -55.51 25.97 -17.31
C LEU A 122 -56.72 26.57 -16.58
N ALA A 123 -56.88 27.88 -16.82
CA ALA A 123 -58.11 28.65 -16.96
C ALA A 123 -59.16 28.61 -15.83
#